data_AF-A0A5B0X3S3-F1
#
_entry.id   AF-A0A5B0X3S3-F1
#
_cell.length_a   1.000
_cell.length_b   1.000
_cell.length_c   1.000
_cell.angle_alpha   90.00
_cell.angle_beta   90.00
_cell.angle_gamma   90.00
#
_symmetry.space_group_name_H-M   'P 1'
#
loop_
_entity.id
_entity.type
_entity.pdbx_description
1 polymer ?
#
loop_
_entity_poly.entity_id
_entity_poly.type
_entity_poly.pdbx_seq_one_letter_code
_entity_poly.pdbx_strand_id
1 'polypeptide(L)' 'MLDILCRKTSRGDLHISQAERYLARGEWGRARMAVEEGFAKGRLSEPERARRLLQDICARLGVTETFPQ' A
#
# COMPACT_ATOMS: atom_id res chain seq x y z
N MET A 1 -18.62 9.12 -6.65
CA MET A 1 -18.89 7.92 -7.49
C MET A 1 -17.81 6.86 -7.24
N LEU A 2 -17.71 6.36 -6.00
CA LEU A 2 -16.70 5.35 -5.58
C LEU A 2 -17.33 3.98 -5.24
N ASP A 3 -18.66 3.88 -5.30
CA ASP A 3 -19.42 2.74 -4.77
C ASP A 3 -19.43 1.51 -5.69
N ILE A 4 -19.27 1.71 -7.00
CA ILE A 4 -19.40 0.64 -8.00
C ILE A 4 -18.13 -0.21 -8.10
N LEU A 5 -16.95 0.36 -7.78
CA LEU A 5 -15.68 -0.38 -7.78
C LEU A 5 -15.56 -1.33 -6.58
N CYS A 6 -16.25 -1.05 -5.47
CA CYS A 6 -16.09 -1.79 -4.21
C CYS A 6 -16.61 -3.24 -4.27
N ARG A 7 -17.50 -3.59 -5.23
CA ARG A 7 -18.04 -4.96 -5.35
C ARG A 7 -17.12 -5.95 -6.07
N LYS A 8 -16.10 -5.50 -6.81
CA LYS A 8 -15.16 -6.36 -7.55
C LYS A 8 -13.77 -6.45 -6.94
N THR A 9 -13.45 -5.53 -6.05
CA THR A 9 -12.12 -5.38 -5.46
C THR A 9 -12.02 -6.32 -4.27
N SER A 10 -11.20 -7.37 -4.39
CA SER A 10 -10.83 -8.21 -3.25
C SER A 10 -10.36 -7.29 -2.13
N ARG A 11 -10.72 -7.57 -0.86
CA ARG A 11 -10.46 -6.65 0.27
C ARG A 11 -9.01 -6.15 0.35
N GLY A 12 -8.04 -6.89 -0.18
CA GLY A 12 -6.65 -6.45 -0.31
C GLY A 12 -6.43 -5.33 -1.34
N ASP A 13 -7.06 -5.38 -2.51
CA ASP A 13 -6.91 -4.38 -3.57
C ASP A 13 -7.46 -3.00 -3.17
N LEU A 14 -8.44 -2.97 -2.27
CA LEU A 14 -8.96 -1.73 -1.69
C LEU A 14 -7.87 -1.04 -0.86
N HIS A 15 -7.11 -1.82 -0.09
CA HIS A 15 -6.00 -1.29 0.70
C HIS A 15 -4.84 -0.83 -0.19
N ILE A 16 -4.57 -1.50 -1.31
CA ILE A 16 -3.58 -1.02 -2.29
C ILE A 16 -4.00 0.30 -2.93
N SER A 17 -5.27 0.42 -3.32
CA SER A 17 -5.82 1.68 -3.85
C SER A 17 -5.79 2.79 -2.80
N GLN A 18 -6.00 2.46 -1.53
CA GLN A 18 -5.89 3.40 -0.43
C GLN A 18 -4.44 3.84 -0.19
N ALA A 19 -3.48 2.92 -0.32
CA ALA A 19 -2.06 3.22 -0.26
C ALA A 19 -1.62 4.14 -1.39
N GLU A 20 -2.10 3.96 -2.63
CA GLU A 20 -1.88 4.89 -3.74
C GLU A 20 -2.40 6.31 -3.43
N ARG A 21 -3.50 6.40 -2.70
CA ARG A 21 -4.08 7.69 -2.30
C ARG A 21 -3.28 8.36 -1.18
N TYR A 22 -2.77 7.59 -0.22
CA TYR A 22 -1.85 8.10 0.80
C TYR A 22 -0.51 8.53 0.19
N LEU A 23 -0.01 7.79 -0.81
CA LEU A 23 1.14 8.14 -1.63
C LEU A 23 0.97 9.51 -2.30
N ALA A 24 -0.16 9.75 -2.97
CA ALA A 24 -0.46 11.03 -3.59
C ALA A 24 -0.56 12.20 -2.59
N ARG A 25 -0.82 11.90 -1.32
CA ARG A 25 -0.88 12.88 -0.23
C ARG A 25 0.45 13.05 0.52
N GLY A 26 1.48 12.28 0.18
CA GLY A 26 2.74 12.27 0.91
C GLY A 26 2.64 11.62 2.30
N GLU A 27 1.58 10.87 2.59
CA GLU A 27 1.38 10.15 3.85
C GLU A 27 1.99 8.74 3.77
N TRP A 28 3.30 8.66 3.58
CA TRP A 28 4.03 7.43 3.28
C TRP A 28 3.89 6.33 4.35
N GLY A 29 3.88 6.71 5.64
CA GLY A 29 3.72 5.75 6.74
C GLY A 29 2.36 5.06 6.73
N ARG A 30 1.29 5.80 6.40
CA ARG A 30 -0.06 5.24 6.23
C ARG A 30 -0.16 4.41 4.95
N ALA A 31 0.52 4.83 3.89
CA ALA A 31 0.59 4.05 2.65
C ALA A 31 1.22 2.67 2.90
N ARG A 32 2.34 2.61 3.63
CA ARG A 32 2.99 1.35 4.00
C ARG A 32 2.05 0.42 4.78
N MET A 33 1.43 0.96 5.83
CA MET A 33 0.54 0.19 6.71
C MET A 33 -0.65 -0.39 5.94
N ALA A 34 -1.23 0.38 5.02
CA ALA A 34 -2.30 -0.09 4.16
C ALA A 34 -1.83 -1.22 3.22
N VAL A 35 -0.63 -1.13 2.63
CA VAL A 35 -0.09 -2.22 1.81
C VAL A 35 0.16 -3.48 2.65
N GLU A 36 0.74 -3.36 3.84
CA GLU A 36 0.97 -4.48 4.76
C GLU A 36 -0.35 -5.14 5.19
N GLU A 37 -1.39 -4.36 5.51
CA GLU A 37 -2.75 -4.89 5.77
C GLU A 37 -3.34 -5.60 4.54
N GLY A 38 -3.09 -5.08 3.34
CA GLY A 38 -3.48 -5.71 2.09
C GLY A 38 -2.85 -7.09 1.89
N PHE A 39 -1.54 -7.21 2.19
CA PHE A 39 -0.82 -8.48 2.19
C PHE A 39 -1.29 -9.43 3.28
N ALA A 40 -1.51 -8.95 4.50
CA ALA A 40 -1.99 -9.75 5.62
C ALA A 40 -3.37 -10.38 5.36
N LYS A 41 -4.20 -9.72 4.55
CA LYS A 41 -5.52 -10.24 4.14
C LYS A 41 -5.45 -11.33 3.06
N GLY A 42 -4.27 -11.59 2.48
CA GLY A 42 -3.98 -12.75 1.61
C GLY A 42 -4.69 -12.79 0.24
N ARG A 43 -5.73 -11.97 0.00
CA ARG A 43 -6.39 -11.80 -1.30
C ARG A 43 -6.03 -10.45 -1.90
N LEU A 44 -4.90 -10.43 -2.58
CA LEU A 44 -4.51 -9.37 -3.51
C LEU A 44 -4.74 -9.91 -4.92
N SER A 45 -5.44 -9.16 -5.76
CA SER A 45 -5.56 -9.52 -7.18
C SER A 45 -4.25 -9.25 -7.92
N GLU A 46 -3.46 -8.28 -7.44
CA GLU A 46 -2.16 -7.91 -8.01
C GLU A 46 -1.06 -7.82 -6.92
N PRO A 47 -0.52 -8.95 -6.43
CA PRO A 47 0.51 -8.94 -5.39
C PRO A 47 1.83 -8.30 -5.85
N GLU A 48 2.19 -8.43 -7.14
CA GLU A 48 3.38 -7.79 -7.70
C GLU A 48 3.27 -6.27 -7.66
N ARG A 49 2.07 -5.74 -7.95
CA ARG A 49 1.81 -4.29 -7.92
C ARG A 49 1.90 -3.76 -6.50
N ALA A 50 1.29 -4.45 -5.53
CA ALA A 50 1.40 -4.13 -4.11
C ALA A 50 2.86 -4.11 -3.63
N ARG A 51 3.67 -5.08 -4.07
CA ARG A 51 5.10 -5.17 -3.74
C ARG A 51 5.91 -4.02 -4.31
N ARG A 52 5.68 -3.64 -5.57
CA ARG A 52 6.32 -2.44 -6.17
C ARG A 52 5.94 -1.18 -5.41
N LEU A 53 4.67 -1.05 -5.03
CA LEU A 53 4.18 0.08 -4.24
C LEU A 53 4.93 0.20 -2.90
N LEU A 54 5.07 -0.92 -2.19
CA LEU A 54 5.80 -0.97 -0.92
C LEU A 54 7.28 -0.58 -1.10
N GLN A 55 7.93 -1.04 -2.18
CA GLN A 55 9.31 -0.67 -2.50
C GLN A 55 9.46 0.82 -2.76
N ASP A 56 8.56 1.43 -3.55
CA ASP A 56 8.56 2.88 -3.82
C ASP A 56 8.33 3.69 -2.53
N ILE A 57 7.41 3.21 -1.68
CA ILE A 57 7.13 3.81 -0.36
C ILE A 57 8.36 3.75 0.55
N CYS A 58 9.02 2.59 0.66
CA CYS A 58 10.22 2.42 1.48
C CYS A 58 11.38 3.28 0.96
N ALA A 59 11.59 3.32 -0.35
CA ALA A 59 12.63 4.14 -0.97
C ALA A 59 12.42 5.65 -0.67
N ARG A 60 11.17 6.11 -0.72
CA ARG A 60 10.83 7.53 -0.49
C ARG A 60 10.70 7.91 0.98
N LEU A 61 10.35 6.98 1.86
CA LEU A 61 10.43 7.19 3.30
C LEU A 61 11.87 7.39 3.79
N GLY A 62 12.87 7.06 2.97
CA GLY A 62 14.26 7.13 3.38
C GLY A 62 14.52 6.23 4.59
N VAL A 63 13.76 5.13 4.74
CA VAL A 63 14.08 4.08 5.70
C VAL A 63 15.26 3.29 5.13
N THR A 64 16.42 3.95 4.98
CA THR A 64 17.61 3.43 5.61
C THR A 64 17.24 3.26 7.06
N GLU A 65 17.06 2.01 7.50
CA GLU A 65 17.15 1.69 8.91
C GLU A 65 18.33 2.48 9.47
N THR A 66 18.03 3.51 10.28
CA THR A 66 19.04 4.08 11.16
C THR A 66 19.30 3.00 12.19
N PHE A 67 20.09 2.01 11.82
CA PHE A 67 20.83 1.20 12.78
C PHE A 67 21.71 2.19 13.54
N PRO A 68 21.55 2.34 14.87
CA PRO A 68 22.43 3.18 15.65
C PRO A 68 23.87 2.63 15.58
N GLN A 69 24.83 3.55 15.46
CA GLN A 69 26.28 3.30 15.43
C GLN A 69 26.79 2.69 16.74
#